data_AF-A0A6C0CP61-F1
#
_entry.id   AF-A0A6C0CP61-F1
#
_cell.length_a   1.000
_cell.length_b   1.000
_cell.length_c   1.000
_cell.angle_alpha   90.00
_cell.angle_beta   90.00
_cell.angle_gamma   90.00
#
_symmetry.space_group_name_H-M   'P 1'
#
loop_
_entity.id
_entity.type
_entity.pdbx_description
1 polymer ?
#
loop_
_entity_poly.entity_id
_entity_poly.type
_entity_poly.pdbx_seq_one_letter_code
_entity_poly.pdbx_strand_id
1 'polypeptide(L)'
;MVQKALGYDITNMTLVAFAGIVIKLFLGGSYSEDGSSGPAGAAMWGYGLVSIALLTIMVISFGLTSRMAKVQELSTIAFVKALFMHSLPSLLLLGILVWIIYLNAAYYKRINQNKVASEYANYSTVSTVLIIIQIIVLFKYLVDELKIGEGGSEAKLDIEQALKSKLASVTYLVSLGNIMLAAIMNIILEFFSTDG
;
A
#
# COMPACT_ATOMS: atom_id res chain seq x y z
N MET A 1 -10.41 -18.78 19.07
CA MET A 1 -9.55 -17.78 19.77
C MET A 1 -8.55 -17.13 18.83
N VAL A 2 -7.79 -17.90 18.03
CA VAL A 2 -6.79 -17.39 17.07
C VAL A 2 -7.37 -16.46 16.00
N GLN A 3 -8.49 -16.81 15.37
CA GLN A 3 -9.11 -15.99 14.31
C GLN A 3 -9.63 -14.63 14.81
N LYS A 4 -10.06 -14.55 16.08
CA LYS A 4 -10.50 -13.30 16.72
C LYS A 4 -9.32 -12.37 17.04
N ALA A 5 -8.20 -12.94 17.50
CA ALA A 5 -6.96 -12.19 17.70
C ALA A 5 -6.40 -11.68 16.37
N LEU A 6 -6.52 -12.48 15.32
CA LEU A 6 -6.04 -12.13 13.99
C LEU A 6 -6.81 -10.98 13.34
N GLY A 7 -8.14 -11.00 13.42
CA GLY A 7 -8.96 -9.87 12.94
C GLY A 7 -8.64 -8.58 13.71
N TYR A 8 -8.30 -8.70 15.00
CA TYR A 8 -7.82 -7.58 15.81
C TYR A 8 -6.46 -7.06 15.34
N ASP A 9 -5.50 -7.94 15.02
CA ASP A 9 -4.19 -7.55 14.51
C ASP A 9 -4.28 -6.83 13.16
N ILE A 10 -5.09 -7.33 12.22
CA ILE A 10 -5.30 -6.66 10.92
C ILE A 10 -5.97 -5.30 11.11
N THR A 11 -6.95 -5.20 12.02
CA THR A 11 -7.60 -3.92 12.32
C THR A 11 -6.60 -2.90 12.88
N ASN A 12 -5.75 -3.31 13.82
CA ASN A 12 -4.72 -2.44 14.39
C ASN A 12 -3.71 -1.98 13.33
N MET A 13 -3.22 -2.89 12.49
CA MET A 13 -2.30 -2.52 11.42
C MET A 13 -2.95 -1.60 10.39
N THR A 14 -4.25 -1.74 10.16
CA THR A 14 -5.01 -0.82 9.31
C THR A 14 -5.07 0.58 9.93
N LEU A 15 -5.30 0.69 11.24
CA LEU A 15 -5.23 1.96 11.95
C LEU A 15 -3.83 2.60 11.87
N VAL A 16 -2.76 1.78 11.97
CA VAL A 16 -1.38 2.25 11.79
C VAL A 16 -1.15 2.77 10.36
N ALA A 17 -1.66 2.08 9.34
CA ALA A 17 -1.58 2.55 7.96
C ALA A 17 -2.34 3.88 7.77
N PHE A 18 -3.55 4.00 8.33
CA PHE A 18 -4.30 5.26 8.30
C PHE A 18 -3.59 6.40 9.04
N ALA A 19 -2.96 6.13 10.18
CA ALA A 19 -2.12 7.11 10.87
C ALA A 19 -0.97 7.60 9.97
N GLY A 20 -0.35 6.70 9.20
CA GLY A 20 0.66 7.04 8.19
C GLY A 20 0.13 7.99 7.11
N ILE A 21 -1.08 7.74 6.61
CA ILE A 21 -1.74 8.65 5.65
C ILE A 21 -2.01 10.02 6.28
N VAL A 22 -2.50 10.07 7.53
CA VAL A 22 -2.73 11.32 8.25
C VAL A 22 -1.43 12.12 8.39
N ILE A 23 -0.32 11.45 8.70
CA ILE A 23 1.00 12.09 8.74
C ILE A 23 1.34 12.71 7.38
N LYS A 24 1.23 11.95 6.28
CA LYS A 24 1.53 12.45 4.94
C LYS A 24 0.70 13.69 4.56
N LEU A 25 -0.60 13.69 4.90
CA LEU A 25 -1.54 14.74 4.46
C LEU A 25 -1.48 16.00 5.31
N PHE A 26 -1.31 15.88 6.63
CA PHE A 26 -1.52 17.00 7.57
C PHE A 26 -0.26 17.43 8.32
N LEU A 27 0.79 16.60 8.37
CA LEU A 27 2.01 16.87 9.17
C LEU A 27 3.20 17.29 8.31
N GLY A 28 2.96 17.74 7.07
CA GLY A 28 3.97 18.24 6.12
C GLY A 28 4.73 19.50 6.56
N GLY A 29 4.15 20.30 7.46
CA GLY A 29 4.74 21.59 7.86
C GLY A 29 4.86 22.59 6.71
N SER A 30 5.43 23.75 7.01
CA SER A 30 5.81 24.76 6.01
C SER A 30 7.11 24.39 5.31
N TYR A 31 7.30 24.88 4.09
CA TYR A 31 8.56 24.78 3.38
C TYR A 31 9.68 25.48 4.17
N SER A 32 10.83 24.82 4.30
CA SER A 32 12.01 25.37 4.98
C SER A 32 13.00 25.92 3.96
N GLU A 33 13.63 27.06 4.27
CA GLU A 33 14.62 27.67 3.38
C GLU A 33 15.85 26.78 3.16
N ASP A 34 16.27 26.04 4.20
CA ASP A 34 17.41 25.12 4.15
C ASP A 34 17.04 23.71 3.64
N GLY A 35 15.75 23.42 3.48
CA GLY A 35 15.22 22.12 3.06
C GLY A 35 15.31 21.03 4.12
N SER A 36 15.60 21.37 5.38
CA SER A 36 15.74 20.42 6.50
C SER A 36 14.42 19.80 6.95
N SER A 37 13.31 20.50 6.71
CA SER A 37 11.96 20.08 7.08
C SER A 37 10.94 20.49 6.01
N GLY A 38 9.84 19.75 5.93
CA GLY A 38 8.79 20.04 4.96
C GLY A 38 8.03 18.80 4.46
N PRO A 39 7.27 18.96 3.35
CA PRO A 39 6.35 17.94 2.87
C PRO A 39 6.98 16.59 2.50
N ALA A 40 8.27 16.56 2.13
CA ALA A 40 8.97 15.31 1.82
C ALA A 40 9.21 14.48 3.08
N GLY A 41 9.52 15.13 4.21
CA GLY A 41 9.70 14.47 5.50
C GLY A 41 8.42 13.76 5.95
N ALA A 42 7.30 14.46 5.93
CA ALA A 42 6.00 13.86 6.24
C ALA A 42 5.63 12.72 5.28
N ALA A 43 6.03 12.81 4.01
CA ALA A 43 5.82 11.73 3.05
C ALA A 43 6.60 10.48 3.38
N MET A 44 7.88 10.62 3.70
CA MET A 44 8.73 9.49 4.06
C MET A 44 8.23 8.81 5.33
N TRP A 45 7.90 9.58 6.38
CA TRP A 45 7.37 9.02 7.61
C TRP A 45 5.98 8.41 7.43
N GLY A 46 5.08 9.11 6.73
CA GLY A 46 3.72 8.65 6.49
C GLY A 46 3.68 7.36 5.68
N TYR A 47 4.33 7.34 4.50
CA TYR A 47 4.39 6.15 3.66
C TYR A 47 5.27 5.04 4.26
N GLY A 48 6.29 5.39 5.04
CA GLY A 48 7.08 4.43 5.81
C GLY A 48 6.22 3.67 6.82
N LEU A 49 5.35 4.38 7.55
CA LEU A 49 4.43 3.77 8.50
C LEU A 49 3.39 2.87 7.81
N VAL A 50 2.86 3.31 6.65
CA VAL A 50 2.00 2.46 5.79
C VAL A 50 2.73 1.19 5.35
N SER A 51 4.00 1.31 4.93
CA SER A 51 4.80 0.17 4.47
C SER A 51 5.06 -0.84 5.58
N ILE A 52 5.35 -0.38 6.80
CA ILE A 52 5.53 -1.24 7.98
C ILE A 52 4.24 -2.00 8.28
N ALA A 53 3.09 -1.30 8.33
CA ALA A 53 1.80 -1.93 8.55
C ALA A 53 1.49 -3.00 7.48
N LEU A 54 1.75 -2.69 6.22
CA LEU A 54 1.55 -3.60 5.10
C LEU A 54 2.44 -4.85 5.20
N LEU A 55 3.72 -4.68 5.53
CA LEU A 55 4.65 -5.79 5.75
C LEU A 55 4.21 -6.69 6.91
N THR A 56 3.78 -6.11 8.03
CA THR A 56 3.26 -6.88 9.17
C THR A 56 2.03 -7.69 8.78
N ILE A 57 1.07 -7.06 8.08
CA ILE A 57 -0.12 -7.75 7.57
C ILE A 57 0.27 -8.90 6.63
N MET A 58 1.22 -8.67 5.72
CA MET A 58 1.69 -9.71 4.81
C MET A 58 2.27 -10.91 5.58
N VAL A 59 3.16 -10.67 6.55
CA VAL A 59 3.75 -11.74 7.38
C VAL A 59 2.66 -12.52 8.13
N ILE A 60 1.66 -11.83 8.67
CA ILE A 60 0.51 -12.46 9.32
C ILE A 60 -0.26 -13.34 8.32
N SER A 61 -0.59 -12.81 7.14
CA SER A 61 -1.28 -13.54 6.07
C SER A 61 -0.50 -14.77 5.60
N PHE A 62 0.82 -14.67 5.44
CA PHE A 62 1.68 -15.82 5.12
C PHE A 62 1.65 -16.89 6.22
N GLY A 63 1.69 -16.47 7.48
CA GLY A 63 1.60 -17.36 8.64
C GLY A 63 0.28 -18.13 8.73
N LEU A 64 -0.81 -17.59 8.16
CA LEU A 64 -2.11 -18.25 8.11
C LEU A 64 -2.24 -19.20 6.93
N THR A 65 -1.85 -18.77 5.74
CA THR A 65 -1.93 -19.59 4.53
C THR A 65 -1.08 -20.86 4.68
N SER A 66 0.07 -20.75 5.35
CA SER A 66 0.91 -21.91 5.70
C SER A 66 0.26 -22.88 6.71
N ARG A 67 -0.72 -22.42 7.50
CA ARG A 67 -1.49 -23.26 8.44
C ARG A 67 -2.81 -23.78 7.85
N MET A 68 -3.42 -23.07 6.90
CA MET A 68 -4.77 -23.35 6.35
C MET A 68 -4.78 -24.21 5.08
N ALA A 69 -3.66 -24.48 4.42
CA ALA A 69 -3.58 -25.42 3.30
C ALA A 69 -2.78 -26.66 3.74
N LYS A 70 -3.19 -27.90 3.49
CA LYS A 70 -2.93 -28.64 2.23
C LYS A 70 -1.49 -28.59 1.68
N VAL A 71 -0.52 -28.14 2.48
CA VAL A 71 0.92 -28.11 2.14
C VAL A 71 1.49 -29.51 1.91
N GLN A 72 0.77 -30.57 2.30
CA GLN A 72 1.20 -31.96 2.06
C GLN A 72 1.02 -32.45 0.61
N GLU A 73 0.21 -31.80 -0.24
CA GLU A 73 -0.06 -32.30 -1.62
C GLU A 73 0.40 -31.36 -2.76
N LEU A 74 0.85 -30.14 -2.47
CA LEU A 74 1.33 -29.21 -3.49
C LEU A 74 2.85 -29.32 -3.66
N SER A 75 3.32 -29.39 -4.91
CA SER A 75 4.75 -29.25 -5.20
C SER A 75 5.26 -27.89 -4.71
N THR A 76 6.51 -27.82 -4.25
CA THR A 76 7.14 -26.59 -3.72
C THR A 76 6.98 -25.40 -4.67
N ILE A 77 7.03 -25.65 -5.99
CA ILE A 77 6.86 -24.63 -7.03
C ILE A 77 5.40 -24.13 -7.10
N ALA A 78 4.41 -25.02 -7.02
CA ALA A 78 3.01 -24.65 -7.01
C ALA A 78 2.65 -23.84 -5.76
N PHE A 79 3.22 -24.19 -4.61
CA PHE A 79 3.05 -23.44 -3.36
C PHE A 79 3.65 -22.03 -3.46
N VAL A 80 4.89 -21.88 -3.94
CA VAL A 80 5.51 -20.56 -4.14
C VAL A 80 4.71 -19.70 -5.12
N LYS A 81 4.23 -20.29 -6.23
CA LYS A 81 3.41 -19.58 -7.21
C LYS A 81 2.07 -19.12 -6.61
N ALA A 82 1.40 -19.98 -5.85
CA ALA A 82 0.14 -19.63 -5.18
C ALA A 82 0.36 -18.50 -4.16
N LEU A 83 1.40 -18.59 -3.34
CA LEU A 83 1.76 -17.54 -2.38
C LEU A 83 2.05 -16.20 -3.05
N PHE A 84 2.80 -16.21 -4.15
CA PHE A 84 3.13 -15.01 -4.89
C PHE A 84 1.89 -14.35 -5.50
N MET A 85 0.99 -15.13 -6.11
CA MET A 85 -0.25 -14.62 -6.71
C MET A 85 -1.23 -14.09 -5.66
N HIS A 86 -1.35 -14.74 -4.50
CA HIS A 86 -2.18 -14.25 -3.39
C HIS A 86 -1.64 -12.97 -2.76
N SER A 87 -0.32 -12.78 -2.76
CA SER A 87 0.33 -11.62 -2.14
C SER A 87 0.62 -10.49 -3.12
N LEU A 88 0.34 -10.71 -4.42
CA LEU A 88 0.67 -9.77 -5.49
C LEU A 88 0.04 -8.38 -5.28
N PRO A 89 -1.24 -8.24 -4.86
CA PRO A 89 -1.83 -6.93 -4.59
C PRO A 89 -1.06 -6.14 -3.52
N SER A 90 -0.67 -6.80 -2.43
CA SER A 90 0.12 -6.21 -1.35
C SER A 90 1.54 -5.86 -1.81
N LEU A 91 2.17 -6.72 -2.61
CA LEU A 91 3.50 -6.48 -3.16
C LEU A 91 3.54 -5.28 -4.11
N LEU A 92 2.50 -5.12 -4.95
CA LEU A 92 2.39 -3.97 -5.85
C LEU A 92 2.26 -2.66 -5.06
N LEU A 93 1.40 -2.62 -4.05
CA LEU A 93 1.28 -1.45 -3.17
C LEU A 93 2.61 -1.15 -2.46
N LEU A 94 3.29 -2.17 -1.94
CA LEU A 94 4.59 -2.00 -1.30
C LEU A 94 5.63 -1.43 -2.28
N GLY A 95 5.68 -1.93 -3.52
CA GLY A 95 6.59 -1.42 -4.55
C GLY A 95 6.33 0.05 -4.89
N ILE A 96 5.05 0.45 -4.98
CA ILE A 96 4.65 1.85 -5.17
C ILE A 96 5.11 2.72 -4.01
N LEU A 97 4.88 2.28 -2.76
CA LEU A 97 5.30 3.01 -1.57
C LEU A 97 6.82 3.18 -1.52
N VAL A 98 7.59 2.11 -1.77
CA VAL A 98 9.05 2.15 -1.82
C VAL A 98 9.53 3.15 -2.87
N TRP A 99 8.94 3.16 -4.07
CA TRP A 99 9.30 4.12 -5.11
C TRP A 99 8.99 5.56 -4.69
N ILE A 100 7.81 5.83 -4.14
CA ILE A 100 7.45 7.19 -3.70
C ILE A 100 8.33 7.64 -2.54
N ILE A 101 8.65 6.76 -1.58
CA ILE A 101 9.60 7.04 -0.50
C ILE A 101 10.97 7.37 -1.10
N TYR A 102 11.45 6.59 -2.06
CA TYR A 102 12.70 6.86 -2.78
C TYR A 102 12.70 8.24 -3.43
N LEU A 103 11.63 8.63 -4.14
CA LEU A 103 11.53 9.96 -4.74
C LEU A 103 11.59 11.07 -3.68
N ASN A 104 10.87 10.91 -2.57
CA ASN A 104 10.90 11.90 -1.49
C ASN A 104 12.27 11.97 -0.80
N ALA A 105 13.01 10.86 -0.73
CA ALA A 105 14.36 10.83 -0.17
C ALA A 105 15.40 11.42 -1.14
N ALA A 106 15.36 11.06 -2.42
CA ALA A 106 16.31 11.51 -3.44
C ALA A 106 16.20 13.01 -3.71
N TYR A 107 14.97 13.55 -3.71
CA TYR A 107 14.70 14.96 -3.99
C TYR A 107 14.28 15.74 -2.73
N TYR A 108 14.65 15.24 -1.55
CA TYR A 108 14.21 15.74 -0.24
C TYR A 108 14.30 17.26 -0.10
N LYS A 109 15.49 17.83 -0.34
CA LYS A 109 15.72 19.27 -0.21
C LYS A 109 14.89 20.08 -1.21
N ARG A 110 14.83 19.64 -2.48
CA ARG A 110 14.10 20.35 -3.54
C ARG A 110 12.60 20.41 -3.22
N ILE A 111 12.03 19.29 -2.80
CA ILE A 111 10.61 19.21 -2.40
C ILE A 111 10.34 20.09 -1.17
N ASN A 112 11.21 20.02 -0.15
CA ASN A 112 11.04 20.80 1.08
C ASN A 112 11.25 22.31 0.92
N GLN A 113 12.01 22.72 -0.09
CA GLN A 113 12.22 24.14 -0.46
C GLN A 113 11.18 24.65 -1.46
N ASN A 114 10.22 23.82 -1.88
CA ASN A 114 9.27 24.13 -2.96
C ASN A 114 9.95 24.47 -4.30
N LYS A 115 11.15 23.94 -4.56
CA LYS A 115 11.90 24.11 -5.81
C LYS A 115 11.56 23.00 -6.82
N VAL A 116 10.27 22.71 -6.94
CA VAL A 116 9.71 21.70 -7.85
C VAL A 116 8.52 22.31 -8.58
N ALA A 117 8.23 21.81 -9.78
CA ALA A 117 7.05 22.26 -10.53
C ALA A 117 5.77 22.07 -9.69
N SER A 118 4.86 23.03 -9.78
CA SER A 118 3.61 23.05 -9.00
C SER A 118 2.74 21.79 -9.21
N GLU A 119 2.85 21.20 -10.40
CA GLU A 119 2.19 20.00 -10.85
C GLU A 119 2.61 18.77 -10.03
N TYR A 120 3.83 18.75 -9.47
CA TYR A 120 4.29 17.68 -8.59
C TYR A 120 3.34 17.48 -7.41
N ALA A 121 2.90 18.58 -6.76
CA ALA A 121 2.01 18.51 -5.61
C ALA A 121 0.64 17.92 -5.98
N ASN A 122 0.13 18.24 -7.17
CA ASN A 122 -1.11 17.68 -7.69
C ASN A 122 -0.99 16.17 -7.90
N TYR A 123 0.05 15.72 -8.61
CA TYR A 123 0.25 14.28 -8.86
C TYR A 123 0.55 13.50 -7.57
N SER A 124 1.30 14.10 -6.63
CA SER A 124 1.55 13.52 -5.31
C SER A 124 0.26 13.33 -4.52
N THR A 125 -0.65 14.31 -4.56
CA THR A 125 -1.96 14.25 -3.90
C THR A 125 -2.85 13.19 -4.53
N VAL A 126 -2.95 13.15 -5.86
CA VAL A 126 -3.73 12.12 -6.56
C VAL A 126 -3.20 10.73 -6.27
N SER A 127 -1.87 10.54 -6.26
CA SER A 127 -1.25 9.27 -5.89
C SER A 127 -1.58 8.87 -4.44
N THR A 128 -1.57 9.83 -3.52
CA THR A 128 -1.98 9.60 -2.12
C THR A 128 -3.43 9.09 -2.05
N VAL A 129 -4.35 9.71 -2.81
CA VAL A 129 -5.76 9.27 -2.88
C VAL A 129 -5.88 7.85 -3.42
N LEU A 130 -5.14 7.50 -4.48
CA LEU A 130 -5.12 6.15 -5.02
C LEU A 130 -4.57 5.13 -4.00
N ILE A 131 -3.52 5.49 -3.25
CA ILE A 131 -2.98 4.65 -2.16
C ILE A 131 -4.03 4.42 -1.07
N ILE A 132 -4.78 5.45 -0.68
CA ILE A 132 -5.88 5.31 0.31
C ILE A 132 -6.91 4.30 -0.18
N ILE A 133 -7.33 4.41 -1.45
CA ILE A 133 -8.27 3.46 -2.06
C ILE A 133 -7.69 2.04 -2.03
N GLN A 134 -6.41 1.87 -2.35
CA GLN A 134 -5.75 0.56 -2.30
C GLN A 134 -5.71 -0.03 -0.89
N ILE A 135 -5.40 0.77 0.13
CA ILE A 135 -5.41 0.33 1.53
C ILE A 135 -6.80 -0.15 1.94
N ILE A 136 -7.85 0.60 1.60
CA ILE A 136 -9.25 0.23 1.91
C ILE A 136 -9.64 -1.07 1.22
N VAL A 137 -9.35 -1.20 -0.08
CA VAL A 137 -9.65 -2.40 -0.86
C VAL A 137 -8.88 -3.61 -0.33
N LEU A 138 -7.60 -3.44 -0.01
CA LEU A 138 -6.75 -4.49 0.53
C LEU A 138 -7.22 -4.96 1.91
N PHE A 139 -7.56 -4.03 2.81
CA PHE A 139 -8.12 -4.38 4.11
C PHE A 139 -9.41 -5.18 3.96
N LYS A 140 -10.32 -4.73 3.09
CA LYS A 140 -11.56 -5.45 2.81
C LYS A 140 -11.29 -6.85 2.27
N TYR A 141 -10.38 -6.97 1.31
CA TYR A 141 -9.97 -8.26 0.75
C TYR A 141 -9.46 -9.23 1.83
N LEU A 142 -8.60 -8.75 2.74
CA LEU A 142 -8.03 -9.57 3.81
C LEU A 142 -9.08 -9.99 4.86
N VAL A 143 -9.96 -9.06 5.27
CA VAL A 143 -11.05 -9.39 6.21
C VAL A 143 -12.02 -10.40 5.61
N ASP A 144 -12.37 -10.25 4.32
CA ASP A 144 -13.26 -11.19 3.63
C ASP A 144 -12.59 -12.57 3.51
N GLU A 145 -11.28 -12.64 3.29
CA GLU A 145 -10.52 -13.90 3.29
C GLU A 145 -10.54 -14.62 4.64
N LEU A 146 -10.56 -13.88 5.76
CA LEU A 146 -10.68 -14.47 7.09
C LEU A 146 -12.08 -14.97 7.41
N LYS A 147 -13.13 -14.39 6.82
CA LYS A 147 -14.53 -14.80 7.05
C LYS A 147 -14.93 -16.03 6.26
N ILE A 148 -14.35 -16.25 5.07
CA ILE A 148 -14.60 -17.45 4.24
C ILE A 148 -14.27 -18.76 4.98
N GLY A 149 -13.39 -18.72 5.98
CA GLY A 149 -13.11 -19.88 6.84
C GLY A 149 -14.26 -20.32 7.76
N GLU A 150 -15.37 -19.59 7.84
CA GLU A 150 -16.49 -19.85 8.76
C GLU A 150 -17.61 -20.78 8.22
N GLY A 151 -17.43 -21.42 7.05
CA GLY A 151 -18.31 -22.51 6.60
C GLY A 151 -19.74 -22.06 6.22
N GLY A 152 -19.85 -21.12 5.28
CA GLY A 152 -21.13 -20.68 4.71
C GLY A 152 -21.70 -21.57 3.60
N SER A 153 -22.98 -21.40 3.28
CA SER A 153 -23.68 -22.04 2.15
C SER A 153 -22.94 -21.83 0.81
N GLU A 154 -22.99 -22.80 -0.11
CA GLU A 154 -22.32 -22.72 -1.44
C GLU A 154 -22.65 -21.44 -2.23
N ALA A 155 -23.88 -20.95 -2.16
CA ALA A 155 -24.26 -19.69 -2.80
C ALA A 155 -23.54 -18.46 -2.22
N LYS A 156 -23.14 -18.50 -0.94
CA LYS A 156 -22.32 -17.43 -0.33
C LYS A 156 -20.86 -17.51 -0.78
N LEU A 157 -20.33 -18.72 -0.94
CA LEU A 157 -18.96 -18.95 -1.40
C LEU A 157 -18.75 -18.43 -2.84
N ASP A 158 -19.70 -18.67 -3.74
CA ASP A 158 -19.63 -18.16 -5.11
C ASP A 158 -19.67 -16.62 -5.18
N ILE A 159 -20.51 -15.99 -4.35
CA ILE A 159 -20.59 -14.53 -4.24
C ILE A 159 -19.28 -13.95 -3.69
N GLU A 160 -18.72 -14.57 -2.65
CA GLU A 160 -17.45 -14.16 -2.05
C GLU A 160 -16.26 -14.32 -3.01
N GLN A 161 -16.25 -15.38 -3.82
CA GLN A 161 -15.22 -15.60 -4.83
C GLN A 161 -15.32 -14.60 -5.98
N ALA A 162 -16.53 -14.30 -6.45
CA ALA A 162 -16.76 -13.25 -7.45
C ALA A 162 -16.37 -11.85 -6.93
N LEU A 163 -16.64 -11.57 -5.64
CA LEU A 163 -16.25 -10.31 -5.00
C LEU A 163 -14.73 -10.18 -4.89
N LYS A 164 -14.03 -11.24 -4.45
CA LYS A 164 -12.55 -11.29 -4.41
C LYS A 164 -11.94 -10.99 -5.77
N SER A 165 -12.47 -11.60 -6.83
CA SER A 165 -12.02 -11.36 -8.21
C SER A 165 -12.15 -9.88 -8.60
N LYS A 166 -13.30 -9.25 -8.30
CA LYS A 166 -13.52 -7.81 -8.56
C LYS A 166 -12.59 -6.91 -7.75
N LEU A 167 -12.38 -7.19 -6.46
CA LEU A 167 -11.47 -6.41 -5.61
C LEU A 167 -10.02 -6.51 -6.07
N ALA A 168 -9.59 -7.69 -6.54
CA ALA A 168 -8.28 -7.87 -7.16
C ALA A 168 -8.14 -7.03 -8.44
N SER A 169 -9.14 -7.05 -9.34
CA SER A 169 -9.13 -6.22 -10.55
C SER A 169 -9.04 -4.72 -10.25
N VAL A 170 -9.81 -4.23 -9.27
CA VAL A 170 -9.73 -2.84 -8.81
C VAL A 170 -8.33 -2.52 -8.31
N THR A 171 -7.74 -3.41 -7.50
CA THR A 171 -6.40 -3.19 -6.96
C THR A 171 -5.35 -3.12 -8.07
N TYR A 172 -5.45 -3.95 -9.10
CA TYR A 172 -4.53 -3.90 -10.25
C TYR A 172 -4.68 -2.60 -11.06
N LEU A 173 -5.91 -2.15 -11.32
CA LEU A 173 -6.16 -0.91 -12.04
C LEU A 173 -5.60 0.29 -11.27
N VAL A 174 -5.88 0.35 -9.97
CA VAL A 174 -5.38 1.44 -9.12
C VAL A 174 -3.85 1.37 -8.99
N SER A 175 -3.25 0.16 -8.94
CA SER A 175 -1.79 0.00 -8.92
C SER A 175 -1.15 0.54 -10.19
N LEU A 176 -1.71 0.21 -11.36
CA LEU A 176 -1.23 0.73 -12.63
C LEU A 176 -1.32 2.26 -12.68
N GLY A 177 -2.45 2.82 -12.22
CA GLY A 177 -2.62 4.27 -12.09
C GLY A 177 -1.53 4.90 -11.22
N ASN A 178 -1.26 4.31 -10.05
CA ASN A 178 -0.23 4.80 -9.14
C ASN A 178 1.19 4.69 -9.71
N ILE A 179 1.49 3.62 -10.44
CA ILE A 179 2.79 3.46 -11.13
C ILE A 179 2.98 4.57 -12.17
N MET A 180 1.94 4.87 -12.96
CA MET A 180 2.00 5.98 -13.93
C MET A 180 2.22 7.33 -13.23
N LEU A 181 1.52 7.59 -12.12
CA LEU A 181 1.71 8.81 -11.33
C LEU A 181 3.12 8.89 -10.73
N ALA A 182 3.66 7.78 -10.21
CA ALA A 182 5.02 7.72 -9.71
C ALA A 182 6.05 8.00 -10.81
N ALA A 183 5.83 7.48 -12.02
CA ALA A 183 6.68 7.78 -13.18
C ALA A 183 6.61 9.26 -13.58
N ILE A 184 5.42 9.86 -13.62
CA ILE A 184 5.25 11.30 -13.90
C ILE A 184 5.94 12.14 -12.83
N MET A 185 5.75 11.82 -11.55
CA MET A 185 6.43 12.50 -10.44
C MET A 185 7.95 12.40 -10.58
N ASN A 186 8.48 11.24 -10.95
CA ASN A 186 9.91 11.04 -11.18
C ASN A 186 10.43 11.95 -12.30
N ILE A 187 9.73 12.01 -13.44
CA ILE A 187 10.09 12.88 -14.57
C ILE A 187 10.09 14.35 -14.14
N ILE A 188 9.07 14.78 -13.41
CA ILE A 188 8.98 16.17 -12.92
C ILE A 188 10.15 16.51 -11.99
N LEU A 189 10.45 15.63 -11.03
CA LEU A 189 11.52 15.85 -10.07
C LEU A 189 12.90 15.87 -10.73
N GLU A 190 13.13 15.02 -11.73
CA GLU A 190 14.41 14.93 -12.43
C GLU A 190 14.63 16.07 -13.42
N PHE A 191 13.62 16.42 -14.23
CA PHE A 191 13.82 17.30 -15.39
C PHE A 191 13.17 18.68 -15.26
N PHE A 192 12.22 18.88 -14.34
CA PHE A 192 11.44 20.12 -14.22
C PHE A 192 11.60 20.78 -12.84
N SER A 193 12.58 20.32 -12.05
CA SER A 193 12.98 21.03 -10.83
C SER A 193 13.80 22.27 -11.23
N THR A 194 13.35 23.44 -10.82
CA THR A 194 14.06 24.70 -11.08
C THR A 194 15.25 24.84 -10.14
N ASP A 195 16.43 25.09 -10.69
CA ASP A 195 17.52 25.69 -9.93
C ASP A 195 17.04 27.08 -9.51
N GLY A 196 16.68 27.23 -8.23
CA GLY A 196 16.06 28.45 -7.70
C GLY A 196 16.88 29.71 -7.93
#